data_AF-A0ABD4Z3A2-F1
#
_entry.id   AF-A0ABD4Z3A2-F1
#
_cell.length_a   1.000
_cell.length_b   1.000
_cell.length_c   1.000
_cell.angle_alpha   90.00
_cell.angle_beta   90.00
_cell.angle_gamma   90.00
#
_symmetry.space_group_name_H-M   'P 1'
#
loop_
_entity.id
_entity.type
_entity.pdbx_description
1 polymer ?
#
loop_
_entity_poly.entity_id
_entity_poly.type
_entity_poly.pdbx_seq_one_letter_code
_entity_poly.pdbx_strand_id
1 'polypeptide(L)'
;MSESELIRSIEKMIRQYGFVITSIDYGNKIWDYLRNANLAHLFRINKAGNFIILEPNVLLCEHECNAQCHNHNGYRDNECFSECVYTCRENRFEVLLSRIGVLP
;
A
#
# COMPACT_ATOMS: atom_id res chain seq x y z
N MET A 1 -1.01 -23.46 -3.76
CA MET A 1 -1.69 -22.47 -2.91
C MET A 1 -2.97 -22.10 -3.62
N SER A 2 -4.11 -22.20 -2.95
CA SER A 2 -5.37 -21.68 -3.48
C SER A 2 -5.35 -20.14 -3.49
N GLU A 3 -6.26 -19.52 -4.24
CA GLU A 3 -6.40 -18.06 -4.26
C GLU A 3 -6.71 -17.52 -2.86
N SER A 4 -7.61 -18.18 -2.12
CA SER A 4 -7.96 -17.79 -0.74
C SER A 4 -6.78 -17.88 0.24
N GLU A 5 -5.87 -18.86 0.07
CA GLU A 5 -4.63 -18.95 0.86
C GLU A 5 -3.64 -17.82 0.50
N LEU A 6 -3.60 -17.42 -0.77
CA LEU A 6 -2.78 -16.31 -1.25
C LEU A 6 -3.21 -14.99 -0.65
N ILE A 7 -4.50 -14.71 -0.69
CA ILE A 7 -5.11 -13.48 -0.14
C ILE A 7 -4.82 -13.37 1.35
N ARG A 8 -5.07 -14.44 2.13
CA ARG A 8 -4.78 -14.46 3.57
C ARG A 8 -3.31 -14.24 3.87
N SER A 9 -2.42 -14.80 3.06
CA SER A 9 -0.99 -14.62 3.23
C SER A 9 -0.58 -13.18 2.95
N ILE A 10 -1.11 -12.57 1.87
CA ILE A 10 -0.88 -11.15 1.55
C ILE A 10 -1.40 -10.27 2.67
N GLU A 11 -2.66 -10.46 3.10
CA GLU A 11 -3.26 -9.68 4.17
C GLU A 11 -2.42 -9.75 5.45
N LYS A 12 -2.02 -10.96 5.85
CA LYS A 12 -1.18 -11.16 7.04
C LYS A 12 0.17 -10.46 6.92
N MET A 13 0.85 -10.61 5.78
CA MET A 13 2.16 -10.00 5.56
C MET A 13 2.07 -8.47 5.56
N ILE A 14 1.04 -7.92 4.93
CA ILE A 14 0.78 -6.48 4.96
C ILE A 14 0.52 -6.04 6.40
N ARG A 15 -0.41 -6.65 7.13
CA ARG A 15 -0.69 -6.28 8.53
C ARG A 15 0.55 -6.33 9.44
N GLN A 16 1.43 -7.31 9.24
CA GLN A 16 2.58 -7.51 10.11
C GLN A 16 3.80 -6.64 9.74
N TYR A 17 4.03 -6.42 8.45
CA TYR A 17 5.28 -5.82 7.97
C TYR A 17 5.09 -4.57 7.13
N GLY A 18 3.86 -4.28 6.69
CA GLY A 18 3.54 -3.18 5.78
C GLY A 18 3.86 -3.48 4.31
N PHE A 19 4.38 -4.67 3.99
CA PHE A 19 4.75 -5.06 2.63
C PHE A 19 4.78 -6.59 2.45
N VAL A 20 4.86 -7.03 1.20
CA VAL A 20 5.05 -8.44 0.82
C VAL A 20 6.30 -8.57 -0.02
N ILE A 21 7.20 -9.50 0.34
CA ILE A 21 8.34 -9.90 -0.50
C ILE A 21 8.08 -11.31 -1.03
N THR A 22 8.25 -11.49 -2.32
CA THR A 22 8.07 -12.80 -2.97
C THR A 22 8.96 -12.95 -4.18
N SER A 23 9.13 -14.16 -4.71
CA SER A 23 9.87 -14.38 -5.96
C SER A 23 9.14 -13.74 -7.15
N ILE A 24 9.86 -13.39 -8.21
CA ILE A 24 9.26 -12.78 -9.41
C ILE A 24 8.12 -13.62 -9.98
N ASP A 25 8.28 -14.94 -10.09
CA ASP A 25 7.27 -15.83 -10.68
C ASP A 25 5.97 -15.79 -9.89
N TYR A 26 6.08 -15.70 -8.57
CA TYR A 26 4.93 -15.67 -7.67
C TYR A 26 4.33 -14.27 -7.56
N GLY A 27 5.17 -13.23 -7.54
CA GLY A 27 4.75 -11.84 -7.51
C GLY A 27 3.99 -11.43 -8.77
N ASN A 28 4.33 -11.97 -9.94
CA ASN A 28 3.55 -11.77 -11.16
C ASN A 28 2.13 -12.36 -11.02
N LYS A 29 1.99 -13.56 -10.45
CA LYS A 29 0.67 -14.16 -10.18
C LYS A 29 -0.16 -13.35 -9.19
N ILE A 30 0.47 -12.89 -8.11
CA ILE A 30 -0.16 -11.97 -7.15
C ILE A 30 -0.63 -10.72 -7.86
N TRP A 31 0.21 -10.13 -8.72
CA TRP A 31 -0.13 -8.92 -9.43
C TRP A 31 -1.31 -9.07 -10.40
N ASP A 32 -1.34 -10.17 -11.17
CA ASP A 32 -2.46 -10.47 -12.04
C ASP A 32 -3.76 -10.65 -11.25
N TYR A 33 -3.70 -11.33 -10.11
CA TYR A 33 -4.83 -11.47 -9.20
C TYR A 33 -5.32 -10.11 -8.68
N LEU A 34 -4.41 -9.28 -8.16
CA LEU A 34 -4.73 -7.92 -7.70
C LEU A 34 -5.30 -7.04 -8.81
N ARG A 35 -4.83 -7.19 -10.05
CA ARG A 35 -5.36 -6.48 -11.22
C ARG A 35 -6.78 -6.92 -11.55
N ASN A 36 -7.03 -8.22 -11.56
CA ASN A 36 -8.36 -8.78 -11.83
C ASN A 36 -9.38 -8.39 -10.74
N ALA A 37 -8.92 -8.25 -9.50
CA ALA A 37 -9.72 -7.75 -8.38
C ALA A 37 -9.86 -6.20 -8.35
N ASN A 38 -9.30 -5.48 -9.33
CA ASN A 38 -9.24 -4.02 -9.37
C ASN A 38 -8.55 -3.38 -8.14
N LEU A 39 -7.59 -4.08 -7.53
CA LEU A 39 -6.83 -3.62 -6.37
C LEU A 39 -5.40 -3.19 -6.70
N ALA A 40 -4.91 -3.49 -7.90
CA ALA A 40 -3.54 -3.18 -8.31
C ALA A 40 -3.13 -1.71 -8.07
N HIS A 41 -4.04 -0.75 -8.27
CA HIS A 41 -3.78 0.67 -8.05
C HIS A 41 -3.50 1.05 -6.58
N LEU A 42 -3.93 0.20 -5.64
CA LEU A 42 -3.67 0.37 -4.20
C LEU A 42 -2.26 -0.07 -3.81
N PHE A 43 -1.48 -0.61 -4.75
CA PHE A 43 -0.17 -1.17 -4.51
C PHE A 43 0.89 -0.52 -5.38
N ARG A 44 2.09 -0.41 -4.81
CA ARG A 44 3.34 -0.15 -5.51
C ARG A 44 4.11 -1.46 -5.65
N ILE A 45 4.67 -1.69 -6.82
CA ILE A 45 5.57 -2.81 -7.10
C ILE A 45 6.97 -2.29 -7.29
N ASN A 46 7.91 -2.84 -6.51
CA ASN A 46 9.33 -2.68 -6.73
C ASN A 46 9.95 -4.04 -7.08
N LYS A 47 10.81 -4.07 -8.09
CA LYS A 47 11.56 -5.28 -8.47
C LYS A 47 13.00 -5.15 -7.97
N ALA A 48 13.47 -6.15 -7.25
CA ALA A 48 14.82 -6.20 -6.70
C ALA A 48 15.44 -7.58 -6.97
N GLY A 49 16.28 -7.68 -8.00
CA GLY A 49 16.84 -8.94 -8.46
C GLY A 49 15.74 -9.94 -8.84
N ASN A 50 15.71 -11.09 -8.18
CA ASN A 50 14.72 -12.15 -8.42
C ASN A 50 13.45 -12.02 -7.54
N PHE A 51 13.28 -10.89 -6.88
CA PHE A 51 12.17 -10.64 -5.95
C PHE A 51 11.30 -9.47 -6.39
N ILE A 52 10.03 -9.56 -6.00
CA ILE A 52 9.05 -8.48 -6.06
C ILE A 52 8.71 -8.07 -4.63
N ILE A 53 8.73 -6.77 -4.40
CA ILE A 53 8.26 -6.12 -3.18
C ILE A 53 6.95 -5.40 -3.54
N LEU A 54 5.87 -5.83 -2.91
CA LEU A 54 4.55 -5.19 -3.00
C LEU A 54 4.31 -4.38 -1.74
N GLU A 55 4.02 -3.09 -1.90
CA GLU A 55 3.79 -2.15 -0.81
C GLU A 55 2.48 -1.41 -1.03
N PRO A 56 1.76 -0.98 0.01
CA PRO A 56 0.65 -0.04 -0.12
C PRO A 56 1.07 1.23 -0.87
N ASN A 57 0.24 1.69 -1.80
CA ASN A 57 0.48 2.90 -2.56
C ASN A 57 0.12 4.14 -1.74
N VAL A 58 1.10 4.66 -1.02
CA VAL A 58 0.98 5.85 -0.16
C VAL A 58 1.67 7.09 -0.72
N LEU A 59 2.14 7.05 -1.98
CA LEU A 59 2.88 8.16 -2.60
C LEU A 59 2.07 9.46 -2.67
N LEU A 60 0.76 9.35 -2.88
CA LEU A 60 -0.12 10.51 -2.93
C LEU A 60 -0.29 11.19 -1.56
N CYS A 61 -0.06 10.49 -0.43
CA CYS A 61 -0.19 11.08 0.90
C CYS A 61 0.78 12.25 1.10
N GLU A 62 2.03 12.10 0.67
CA GLU A 62 3.03 13.16 0.81
C GLU A 62 2.67 14.38 -0.03
N HIS A 63 2.17 14.18 -1.25
CA HIS A 63 1.70 15.27 -2.11
C HIS A 63 0.46 15.98 -1.55
N GLU A 64 -0.55 15.22 -1.12
CA GLU A 64 -1.80 15.73 -0.53
C GLU A 64 -1.51 16.53 0.74
N CYS A 65 -0.70 15.98 1.65
CA CYS A 65 -0.33 16.64 2.90
C CYS A 65 0.58 17.84 2.69
N ASN A 66 1.48 17.78 1.70
CA ASN A 66 2.31 18.93 1.37
C ASN A 66 1.45 20.10 0.90
N ALA A 67 0.37 19.87 0.15
CA ALA A 67 -0.53 20.95 -0.26
C ALA A 67 -1.33 21.54 0.92
N GLN A 68 -1.74 20.71 1.88
CA GLN A 68 -2.63 21.09 2.98
C GLN A 68 -1.91 21.73 4.18
N CYS A 69 -0.67 21.34 4.45
CA CYS A 69 0.06 21.74 5.65
C CYS A 69 0.97 22.95 5.43
N HIS A 70 0.38 24.10 5.10
CA HIS A 70 1.07 25.38 5.06
C HIS A 70 0.51 26.35 6.11
N ASN A 71 1.39 27.08 6.78
CA ASN A 71 0.98 28.14 7.69
C ASN A 71 0.56 29.40 6.90
N HIS A 72 0.06 30.41 7.61
CA HIS A 72 -0.38 31.69 7.04
C HIS A 72 0.71 32.43 6.24
N ASN A 73 1.98 32.09 6.43
CA ASN A 73 3.13 32.67 5.72
C ASN A 73 3.58 31.81 4.53
N GLY A 74 2.87 30.72 4.21
CA GLY A 74 3.20 29.82 3.10
C GLY A 74 4.38 28.88 3.38
N TYR A 75 4.87 28.81 4.62
CA TYR A 75 5.86 27.80 5.01
C TYR A 75 5.16 26.51 5.41
N ARG A 76 5.77 25.37 5.06
CA ARG A 76 5.27 24.07 5.46
C ARG A 76 5.34 23.91 6.98
N ASP A 77 4.21 23.57 7.58
CA ASP A 77 4.14 23.16 8.98
C ASP A 77 4.54 21.67 9.07
N ASN A 78 5.70 21.40 9.68
CA ASN A 78 6.23 20.05 9.77
C ASN A 78 5.46 19.15 10.75
N GLU A 79 4.79 19.72 11.76
CA GLU A 79 3.96 18.96 12.71
C GLU A 79 2.69 18.50 12.01
N CYS A 80 1.96 19.44 11.39
CA CYS A 80 0.80 19.13 10.53
C CYS A 80 1.16 18.12 9.45
N PHE A 81 2.27 18.34 8.74
CA PHE A 81 2.68 17.47 7.64
C PHE A 81 2.93 16.04 8.11
N SER A 82 3.65 15.87 9.22
CA SER A 82 3.96 14.55 9.77
C SER A 82 2.69 13.81 10.21
N GLU A 83 1.80 14.49 10.93
CA GLU A 83 0.53 13.91 11.40
C GLU A 83 -0.41 13.57 10.23
N CYS A 84 -0.50 14.46 9.24
CA CYS A 84 -1.28 14.22 8.02
C CYS A 84 -0.77 13.00 7.26
N VAL A 85 0.54 12.90 7.03
CA VAL A 85 1.12 11.77 6.29
C VAL A 85 0.89 10.46 7.04
N TYR A 86 1.06 10.45 8.36
CA TYR A 86 0.77 9.28 9.19
C TYR A 86 -0.70 8.85 9.06
N THR A 87 -1.63 9.78 9.28
CA THR A 87 -3.07 9.52 9.22
C THR A 87 -3.52 9.07 7.83
N CYS A 88 -2.99 9.70 6.77
CA CYS A 88 -3.28 9.30 5.39
C CYS A 88 -2.79 7.88 5.10
N ARG A 89 -1.59 7.52 5.57
CA ARG A 89 -1.04 6.17 5.41
C ARG A 89 -1.91 5.14 6.11
N GLU A 90 -2.25 5.36 7.38
CA GLU A 90 -3.14 4.47 8.15
C GLU A 90 -4.50 4.29 7.48
N ASN A 91 -5.14 5.38 7.05
CA ASN A 91 -6.43 5.31 6.36
C ASN A 91 -6.36 4.50 5.05
N ARG A 92 -5.33 4.72 4.24
CA ARG A 92 -5.13 3.96 3.00
C ARG A 92 -4.84 2.48 3.28
N PHE A 93 -4.11 2.22 4.35
CA PHE A 93 -3.80 0.87 4.80
C PHE A 93 -5.05 0.11 5.22
N GLU A 94 -5.92 0.73 6.01
CA GLU A 94 -7.21 0.14 6.41
C GLU A 94 -8.16 -0.05 5.21
N VAL A 95 -8.21 0.89 4.27
CA VAL A 95 -8.97 0.72 3.03
C VAL A 95 -8.44 -0.49 2.25
N LEU A 96 -7.12 -0.62 2.11
CA LEU A 96 -6.51 -1.75 1.42
C LEU A 96 -6.84 -3.08 2.11
N LEU A 97 -6.73 -3.15 3.44
CA LEU A 97 -7.03 -4.37 4.21
C LEU A 97 -8.51 -4.75 4.13
N SER A 98 -9.41 -3.78 4.22
CA SER A 98 -10.85 -4.02 4.07
C SER A 98 -11.21 -4.57 2.68
N ARG A 99 -10.47 -4.17 1.63
CA ARG A 99 -10.68 -4.65 0.26
C ARG A 99 -10.10 -6.04 0.02
N ILE A 100 -8.97 -6.36 0.65
CA ILE A 100 -8.34 -7.68 0.54
C ILE A 100 -9.12 -8.71 1.34
N GLY A 101 -9.56 -8.37 2.56
CA GLY A 101 -10.24 -9.29 3.47
C GLY A 101 -11.64 -9.74 3.02
N VAL A 102 -12.23 -9.09 2.01
CA VAL A 102 -13.53 -9.45 1.41
C VAL A 102 -13.41 -10.19 0.07
N LEU A 103 -12.19 -10.47 -0.39
CA LEU A 103 -12.00 -11.28 -1.60
C LEU A 103 -12.36 -12.75 -1.31
N PRO A 104 -13.04 -13.43 -2.25
CA PRO A 104 -13.45 -14.84 -2.11
C PRO A 104 -12.26 -15.81 -2.03
#